data_AF-A0A1Q7GSV2-F1
#
_entry.id   AF-A0A1Q7GSV2-F1
#
_cell.length_a   1.000
_cell.length_b   1.000
_cell.length_c   1.000
_cell.angle_alpha   90.00
_cell.angle_beta   90.00
_cell.angle_gamma   90.00
#
_symmetry.space_group_name_H-M   'P 1'
#
loop_
_entity.id
_entity.type
_entity.pdbx_description
1 polymer ?
#
loop_
_entity_poly.entity_id
_entity_poly.type
_entity_poly.pdbx_seq_one_letter_code
_entity_poly.pdbx_strand_id
1 'polypeptide(L)'
;MSSTYTTGVFLKAMKVLIPIGAYHILRNRRTPFTLLLLAAFLAAPLAASLVPETHAIDRALILLPMGALIGAFGVDWLLVRRSWFATWPARAVCAGLFVWMAVQFDGFYRDYLTDYPRRASFWFDGNHPGAFEPIVRQHAPDDRRFIYLSNGLPRIKEHWKLYLLRRGRKDLLARTVFFTQQDLRLAAVRPGSLLLTGADDPVERSFLKMAAVQVVAHITEPDGSPAFTIFERTQANPLYLFDGTYSAQVSLACAPGGTHDVCVSLPTTAACPSMETITVANNLVLDSCSYLNQAAITEDGLYMGASTSYGIPVKGTFATTGTFRLSGSGASGGNQYQLTFSVTKRN
;
A
#
# COMPACT_ATOMS: atom_id res chain seq x y z
N MET A 1 -8.72 -7.24 22.50
CA MET A 1 -7.64 -6.48 23.19
C MET A 1 -6.46 -7.42 23.39
N SER A 2 -5.32 -7.20 22.73
CA SER A 2 -4.13 -8.04 22.96
C SER A 2 -3.43 -7.60 24.24
N SER A 3 -3.23 -8.54 25.17
CA SER A 3 -2.46 -8.33 26.40
C SER A 3 -1.03 -7.85 26.09
N THR A 4 -0.39 -7.15 27.03
CA THR A 4 1.02 -6.74 26.92
C THR A 4 1.99 -7.93 26.87
N TYR A 5 1.51 -9.16 27.10
CA TYR A 5 2.27 -10.43 27.20
C TYR A 5 3.29 -10.49 28.35
N THR A 6 3.56 -9.37 29.00
CA THR A 6 4.50 -9.22 30.11
C THR A 6 3.84 -9.49 31.46
N THR A 7 2.54 -9.24 31.57
CA THR A 7 1.74 -9.45 32.78
C THR A 7 0.48 -10.25 32.47
N GLY A 8 0.15 -11.21 33.34
CA GLY A 8 -1.10 -11.96 33.22
C GLY A 8 -2.31 -11.07 33.48
N VAL A 9 -3.51 -11.64 33.35
CA VAL A 9 -4.81 -10.95 33.55
C VAL A 9 -4.87 -10.19 34.89
N PHE A 10 -4.19 -10.72 35.91
CA PHE A 10 -4.05 -10.11 37.22
C PHE A 10 -2.59 -9.87 37.58
N LEU A 11 -2.37 -8.84 38.41
CA LEU A 11 -1.10 -8.64 39.11
C LEU A 11 -0.77 -9.88 39.97
N LYS A 12 0.52 -10.21 40.12
CA LYS A 12 0.99 -11.37 40.88
C LYS A 12 0.49 -11.40 42.32
N ALA A 13 0.25 -10.23 42.93
CA ALA A 13 -0.33 -10.15 44.28
C ALA A 13 -1.72 -10.79 44.38
N MET A 14 -2.51 -10.74 43.29
CA MET A 14 -3.83 -11.37 43.25
C MET A 14 -3.75 -12.90 43.31
N LYS A 15 -2.62 -13.51 42.94
CA LYS A 15 -2.39 -14.96 43.14
C LYS A 15 -2.42 -15.35 44.62
N VAL A 16 -2.16 -14.40 45.52
CA VAL A 16 -2.23 -14.59 46.98
C VAL A 16 -3.59 -14.14 47.52
N LEU A 17 -4.06 -12.95 47.12
CA LEU A 17 -5.31 -12.39 47.63
C LEU A 17 -6.56 -13.19 47.22
N ILE A 18 -6.61 -13.72 45.99
CA ILE A 18 -7.77 -14.47 45.50
C ILE A 18 -7.98 -15.77 46.31
N PRO A 19 -6.96 -16.64 46.52
CA PRO A 19 -7.13 -17.82 47.37
C PRO A 19 -7.52 -17.50 48.82
N ILE A 20 -6.90 -16.47 49.42
CA ILE A 20 -7.25 -16.03 50.78
C ILE A 20 -8.71 -15.55 50.83
N GLY A 21 -9.13 -14.77 49.85
CA GLY A 21 -10.50 -14.27 49.75
C GLY A 21 -11.51 -15.38 49.52
N ALA A 22 -11.20 -16.35 48.65
CA ALA A 22 -12.04 -17.52 48.43
C ALA A 22 -12.17 -18.36 49.72
N TYR A 23 -11.07 -18.55 50.45
CA TYR A 23 -11.09 -19.21 51.76
C TYR A 23 -11.98 -18.46 52.77
N HIS A 24 -11.84 -17.14 52.86
CA HIS A 24 -12.64 -16.29 53.75
C HIS A 24 -14.14 -16.35 53.41
N ILE A 25 -14.48 -16.27 52.13
CA ILE A 25 -15.86 -16.47 51.64
C ILE A 25 -16.38 -17.83 52.09
N LEU A 26 -15.62 -18.89 51.81
CA LEU A 26 -16.02 -20.26 52.10
C LEU A 26 -16.02 -20.61 53.59
N ARG A 27 -15.37 -19.86 54.48
CA ARG A 27 -15.30 -20.21 55.90
C ARG A 27 -16.11 -19.26 56.79
N ASN A 28 -16.15 -17.97 56.46
CA ASN A 28 -16.61 -16.93 57.37
C ASN A 28 -17.70 -16.02 56.75
N ARG A 29 -17.83 -15.96 55.43
CA ARG A 29 -18.74 -15.02 54.73
C ARG A 29 -19.65 -15.70 53.71
N ARG A 30 -20.07 -16.94 53.95
CA ARG A 30 -20.95 -17.69 53.04
C ARG A 30 -22.33 -17.03 52.94
N THR A 31 -22.57 -16.39 51.81
CA THR A 31 -23.88 -15.89 51.38
C THR A 31 -24.18 -16.36 49.95
N PRO A 32 -25.45 -16.42 49.52
CA PRO A 32 -25.79 -16.76 48.13
C PRO A 32 -25.05 -15.87 47.12
N PHE A 33 -24.92 -14.58 47.41
CA PHE A 33 -24.20 -13.63 46.57
C PHE A 33 -22.70 -13.94 46.45
N THR A 34 -22.01 -14.19 47.58
CA THR A 34 -20.58 -14.51 47.56
C THR A 34 -20.27 -15.87 46.92
N LEU A 35 -21.21 -16.81 46.99
CA LEU A 35 -21.09 -18.10 46.30
C LEU A 35 -21.30 -17.93 44.79
N LEU A 36 -22.26 -17.10 44.38
CA LEU A 36 -22.44 -16.72 42.98
C LEU A 36 -21.19 -16.02 42.42
N LEU A 37 -20.57 -15.13 43.20
CA LEU A 37 -19.30 -14.48 42.86
C LEU A 37 -18.19 -15.50 42.58
N LEU A 38 -18.01 -16.50 43.45
CA LEU A 38 -17.03 -17.58 43.25
C LEU A 38 -17.38 -18.43 42.03
N ALA A 39 -18.66 -18.80 41.87
CA ALA A 39 -19.12 -19.59 40.73
C ALA A 39 -18.89 -18.85 39.40
N ALA A 40 -19.21 -17.55 39.33
CA ALA A 40 -18.99 -16.72 38.16
C ALA A 40 -17.49 -16.60 37.82
N PHE A 41 -16.64 -16.40 38.83
CA PHE A 41 -15.19 -16.37 38.63
C PHE A 41 -14.65 -17.69 38.07
N LEU A 42 -15.11 -18.83 38.60
CA LEU A 42 -14.67 -20.16 38.15
C LEU A 42 -15.24 -20.56 36.80
N ALA A 43 -16.45 -20.10 36.46
CA ALA A 43 -17.10 -20.39 35.19
C ALA A 43 -16.62 -19.48 34.04
N ALA A 44 -16.11 -18.28 34.34
CA ALA A 44 -15.70 -17.32 33.33
C ALA A 44 -14.67 -17.84 32.29
N PRO A 45 -13.68 -18.68 32.64
CA PRO A 45 -12.76 -19.26 31.66
C PRO A 45 -13.43 -20.24 30.68
N LEU A 46 -14.59 -20.81 31.02
CA LEU A 46 -15.27 -21.79 30.16
C LEU A 46 -15.68 -21.16 28.83
N ALA A 47 -16.20 -19.93 28.85
CA ALA A 47 -16.56 -19.19 27.64
C ALA A 47 -15.34 -18.97 26.72
N ALA A 48 -14.17 -18.68 27.30
CA ALA A 48 -12.93 -18.52 26.54
C ALA A 48 -12.40 -19.85 26.00
N SER A 49 -12.66 -20.97 26.67
CA SER A 49 -12.18 -22.30 26.26
C SER A 49 -12.95 -22.94 25.09
N LEU A 50 -14.17 -22.47 24.82
CA LEU A 50 -15.05 -23.04 23.80
C LEU A 50 -14.67 -22.65 22.36
N VAL A 51 -13.88 -21.58 22.18
CA VAL A 51 -13.47 -21.11 20.85
C VAL A 51 -11.95 -21.15 20.75
N PRO A 52 -11.38 -21.85 19.76
CA PRO A 52 -9.93 -22.01 19.60
C PRO A 52 -9.30 -20.74 19.01
N GLU A 53 -9.32 -19.65 19.77
CA GLU A 53 -8.59 -18.43 19.48
C GLU A 53 -7.56 -18.17 20.57
N THR A 54 -6.30 -18.22 20.19
CA THR A 54 -5.19 -17.96 21.08
C THR A 54 -5.22 -16.50 21.54
N HIS A 55 -5.13 -16.27 22.86
CA HIS A 55 -5.00 -14.94 23.49
C HIS A 55 -6.24 -14.02 23.45
N ALA A 56 -7.44 -14.55 23.18
CA ALA A 56 -8.71 -13.82 23.26
C ALA A 56 -9.19 -13.61 24.71
N ILE A 57 -8.45 -12.79 25.48
CA ILE A 57 -8.76 -12.47 26.89
C ILE A 57 -10.06 -11.67 27.06
N ASP A 58 -10.49 -10.98 26.01
CA ASP A 58 -11.77 -10.27 25.95
C ASP A 58 -12.97 -11.17 26.26
N ARG A 59 -12.88 -12.46 25.94
CA ARG A 59 -13.93 -13.46 26.25
C ARG A 59 -13.99 -13.86 27.73
N ALA A 60 -12.96 -13.51 28.51
CA ALA A 60 -12.89 -13.78 29.94
C ALA A 60 -12.91 -12.49 30.77
N LEU A 61 -13.38 -11.35 30.22
CA LEU A 61 -13.42 -10.05 30.91
C LEU A 61 -14.15 -10.10 32.25
N ILE A 62 -15.13 -11.00 32.41
CA ILE A 62 -15.86 -11.22 33.66
C ILE A 62 -14.92 -11.65 34.79
N LEU A 63 -13.79 -12.30 34.50
CA LEU A 63 -12.80 -12.65 35.52
C LEU A 63 -12.35 -11.42 36.30
N LEU A 64 -12.08 -10.30 35.63
CA LEU A 64 -11.47 -9.11 36.24
C LEU A 64 -12.26 -8.56 37.44
N PRO A 65 -13.54 -8.14 37.29
CA PRO A 65 -14.30 -7.61 38.42
C PRO A 65 -14.55 -8.68 39.50
N MET A 66 -14.78 -9.93 39.10
CA MET A 66 -15.05 -11.00 40.07
C MET A 66 -13.81 -11.32 40.91
N GLY A 67 -12.65 -11.46 40.27
CA GLY A 67 -11.36 -11.69 40.93
C GLY A 67 -10.94 -10.52 41.81
N ALA A 68 -11.21 -9.28 41.39
CA ALA A 68 -10.98 -8.08 42.21
C ALA A 68 -11.82 -8.10 43.51
N LEU A 69 -13.11 -8.42 43.41
CA LEU A 69 -14.00 -8.54 44.58
C LEU A 69 -13.57 -9.68 45.51
N ILE A 70 -13.21 -10.85 44.97
CA ILE A 70 -12.67 -11.96 45.77
C ILE A 70 -11.36 -11.53 46.45
N GLY A 71 -10.47 -10.84 45.75
CA GLY A 71 -9.24 -10.29 46.32
C GLY A 71 -9.49 -9.30 47.46
N ALA A 72 -10.55 -8.48 47.36
CA ALA A 72 -10.97 -7.57 48.44
C ALA A 72 -11.41 -8.34 49.70
N PHE A 73 -12.09 -9.49 49.57
CA PHE A 73 -12.34 -10.38 50.70
C PHE A 73 -11.04 -10.95 51.29
N GLY A 74 -10.00 -11.14 50.48
CA GLY A 74 -8.67 -11.53 50.94
C GLY A 74 -8.01 -10.45 51.81
N VAL A 75 -8.16 -9.19 51.41
CA VAL A 75 -7.74 -8.03 52.21
C VAL A 75 -8.55 -7.93 53.50
N ASP A 76 -9.89 -8.05 53.45
CA ASP A 76 -10.75 -8.09 54.64
C ASP A 76 -10.24 -9.13 55.63
N TRP A 77 -9.99 -10.36 55.17
CA TRP A 77 -9.47 -11.45 56.01
C TRP A 77 -8.13 -11.14 56.66
N LEU A 78 -7.20 -10.49 55.96
CA LEU A 78 -5.90 -10.08 56.52
C LEU A 78 -6.03 -8.96 57.57
N LEU A 79 -7.09 -8.15 57.48
CA LEU A 79 -7.35 -7.03 58.38
C LEU A 79 -8.27 -7.39 59.55
N VAL A 80 -8.98 -8.53 59.51
CA VAL A 80 -9.80 -9.03 60.63
C VAL A 80 -8.98 -9.05 61.93
N ARG A 81 -9.55 -8.49 62.99
CA ARG A 81 -8.93 -8.43 64.32
C ARG A 81 -8.67 -9.84 64.86
N ARG A 82 -7.40 -10.19 65.06
CA ARG A 82 -6.94 -11.44 65.68
C ARG A 82 -6.22 -11.14 66.99
N SER A 83 -5.70 -12.17 67.67
CA SER A 83 -4.76 -11.96 68.78
C SER A 83 -3.59 -11.06 68.33
N TRP A 84 -3.06 -10.27 69.26
CA TRP A 84 -2.00 -9.28 68.99
C TRP A 84 -0.83 -9.88 68.18
N PHE A 85 -0.38 -11.07 68.57
CA PHE A 85 0.74 -11.79 67.93
C PHE A 85 0.49 -12.18 66.47
N ALA A 86 -0.77 -12.37 66.07
CA ALA A 86 -1.14 -12.71 64.68
C ALA A 86 -1.52 -11.48 63.84
N THR A 87 -1.75 -10.32 64.46
CA THR A 87 -2.28 -9.13 63.76
C THR A 87 -1.19 -8.36 63.03
N TRP A 88 -0.03 -8.19 63.65
CA TRP A 88 1.11 -7.48 63.04
C TRP A 88 1.63 -8.16 61.76
N PRO A 89 1.90 -9.48 61.72
CA PRO A 89 2.37 -10.13 60.50
C PRO A 89 1.33 -10.09 59.37
N ALA A 90 0.04 -10.26 59.66
CA ALA A 90 -1.02 -10.19 58.65
C ALA A 90 -1.11 -8.80 58.00
N ARG A 91 -0.98 -7.73 58.79
CA ARG A 91 -0.93 -6.35 58.29
C ARG A 91 0.33 -6.07 57.49
N ALA A 92 1.48 -6.58 57.92
CA ALA A 92 2.73 -6.47 57.17
C ALA A 92 2.63 -7.17 55.81
N VAL A 93 2.05 -8.37 55.75
CA VAL A 93 1.76 -9.08 54.49
C VAL A 93 0.82 -8.27 53.61
N CYS A 94 -0.27 -7.74 54.18
CA CYS A 94 -1.21 -6.89 53.43
C CYS A 94 -0.52 -5.66 52.83
N ALA A 95 0.25 -4.92 53.63
CA ALA A 95 1.00 -3.75 53.19
C ALA A 95 2.03 -4.13 52.11
N GLY A 96 2.77 -5.24 52.31
CA GLY A 96 3.72 -5.76 51.33
C GLY A 96 3.06 -6.12 50.00
N LEU A 97 1.86 -6.74 50.02
CA LEU A 97 1.10 -7.04 48.81
C LEU A 97 0.65 -5.76 48.09
N PHE A 98 0.23 -4.72 48.80
CA PHE A 98 -0.12 -3.42 48.20
C PHE A 98 1.09 -2.72 47.58
N VAL A 99 2.22 -2.67 48.28
CA VAL A 99 3.47 -2.14 47.72
C VAL A 99 3.87 -2.93 46.48
N TRP A 100 3.75 -4.25 46.52
CA TRP A 100 4.05 -5.09 45.35
C TRP A 100 3.07 -4.85 44.19
N MET A 101 1.79 -4.61 44.45
CA MET A 101 0.84 -4.21 43.41
C MET A 101 1.25 -2.89 42.75
N ALA A 102 1.63 -1.88 43.54
CA ALA A 102 2.08 -0.59 43.02
C ALA A 102 3.34 -0.73 42.14
N VAL A 103 4.33 -1.51 42.58
CA VAL A 103 5.56 -1.77 41.81
C VAL A 103 5.27 -2.50 40.50
N GLN A 104 4.38 -3.50 40.52
CA GLN A 104 3.99 -4.21 39.29
C GLN A 104 3.21 -3.32 38.33
N PHE A 105 2.33 -2.46 38.87
CA PHE A 105 1.56 -1.52 38.07
C PHE A 105 2.46 -0.47 37.42
N ASP A 106 3.47 0.06 38.11
CA ASP A 106 4.47 0.96 37.52
C ASP A 106 5.21 0.29 36.36
N GLY A 107 5.64 -0.96 36.51
CA GLY A 107 6.25 -1.73 35.42
C GLY A 107 5.32 -1.92 34.22
N PHE A 108 4.06 -2.31 34.47
CA PHE A 108 3.03 -2.39 33.42
C PHE A 108 2.79 -1.04 32.75
N TYR A 109 2.68 0.04 33.52
CA TYR A 109 2.37 1.38 33.03
C TYR A 109 3.47 1.92 32.12
N ARG A 110 4.74 1.70 32.49
CA ARG A 110 5.88 2.06 31.64
C ARG A 110 5.85 1.28 30.33
N ASP A 111 5.77 -0.06 30.40
CA ASP A 111 5.69 -0.92 29.21
C ASP A 111 4.50 -0.55 28.30
N TYR A 112 3.34 -0.25 28.89
CA TYR A 112 2.14 0.17 28.17
C TYR A 112 2.34 1.48 27.39
N LEU A 113 3.10 2.44 27.94
CA LEU A 113 3.36 3.72 27.29
C LEU A 113 4.57 3.71 26.36
N THR A 114 5.54 2.80 26.54
CA THR A 114 6.79 2.77 25.75
C THR A 114 6.79 1.69 24.70
N ASP A 115 6.75 0.42 25.11
CA ASP A 115 7.08 -0.72 24.25
C ASP A 115 5.84 -1.43 23.72
N TYR A 116 4.72 -1.34 24.42
CA TYR A 116 3.45 -1.89 23.95
C TYR A 116 3.01 -1.31 22.59
N PRO A 117 3.07 0.02 22.33
CA PRO A 117 2.73 0.56 21.02
C PRO A 117 3.58 -0.05 19.88
N ARG A 118 4.85 -0.35 20.15
CA ARG A 118 5.74 -1.04 19.19
C ARG A 118 5.33 -2.47 18.93
N ARG A 119 4.96 -3.22 19.98
CA ARG A 119 4.51 -4.61 19.85
C ARG A 119 3.10 -4.73 19.28
N ALA A 120 2.26 -3.71 19.48
CA ALA A 120 0.88 -3.72 19.05
C ALA A 120 0.66 -3.04 17.69
N SER A 121 1.66 -2.35 17.14
CA SER A 121 1.56 -1.61 15.87
C SER A 121 0.98 -2.46 14.74
N PHE A 122 1.43 -3.72 14.62
CA PHE A 122 0.95 -4.63 13.59
C PHE A 122 -0.56 -4.95 13.70
N TRP A 123 -1.13 -4.92 14.91
CA TRP A 123 -2.57 -5.13 15.12
C TRP A 123 -3.42 -3.93 14.70
N PHE A 124 -2.80 -2.77 14.53
CA PHE A 124 -3.46 -1.53 14.11
C PHE A 124 -3.26 -1.22 12.62
N ASP A 125 -2.84 -2.23 11.84
CA ASP A 125 -2.59 -2.13 10.41
C ASP A 125 -1.53 -1.03 10.07
N GLY A 126 -0.69 -0.69 11.05
CA GLY A 126 0.41 0.27 10.93
C GLY A 126 0.06 1.75 11.19
N ASN A 127 1.07 2.62 11.05
CA ASN A 127 1.08 4.05 11.33
C ASN A 127 0.29 4.90 10.30
N HIS A 128 -1.01 4.64 10.19
CA HIS A 128 -1.92 5.40 9.34
C HIS A 128 -1.87 6.92 9.55
N PRO A 129 -1.84 7.46 10.79
CA PRO A 129 -1.72 8.90 10.98
C PRO A 129 -0.43 9.48 10.38
N GLY A 130 0.69 8.75 10.49
CA GLY A 130 1.96 9.13 9.88
C GLY A 130 1.91 9.16 8.35
N ALA A 131 1.14 8.27 7.73
CA ALA A 131 0.93 8.25 6.28
C ALA A 131 -0.08 9.32 5.80
N PHE A 132 -1.14 9.58 6.57
CA PHE A 132 -2.21 10.48 6.17
C PHE A 132 -1.87 11.95 6.36
N GLU A 133 -1.16 12.29 7.45
CA GLU A 133 -0.85 13.69 7.77
C GLU A 133 -0.05 14.40 6.67
N PRO A 134 1.03 13.81 6.09
CA PRO A 134 1.75 14.45 4.99
C PRO A 134 0.88 14.67 3.76
N ILE A 135 0.03 13.70 3.41
CA ILE A 135 -0.87 13.80 2.26
C ILE A 135 -1.88 14.93 2.45
N VAL A 136 -2.52 15.01 3.62
CA VAL A 136 -3.51 16.05 3.92
C VAL A 136 -2.86 17.43 4.02
N ARG A 137 -1.67 17.52 4.63
CA ARG A 137 -0.92 18.77 4.78
C ARG A 137 -0.47 19.35 3.44
N GLN A 138 -0.13 18.50 2.48
CA GLN A 138 0.29 18.94 1.13
C GLN A 138 -0.89 19.37 0.24
N HIS A 139 -2.12 18.96 0.56
CA HIS A 139 -3.32 19.39 -0.17
C HIS A 139 -3.96 20.61 0.50
N ALA A 140 -3.63 21.80 0.01
CA ALA A 140 -4.33 23.04 0.34
C ALA A 140 -5.83 22.94 -0.04
N PRO A 141 -6.71 23.76 0.55
CA PRO A 141 -8.16 23.70 0.25
C PRO A 141 -8.50 23.90 -1.24
N ASP A 142 -7.69 24.66 -1.97
CA ASP A 142 -7.82 24.99 -3.39
C ASP A 142 -7.10 24.00 -4.34
N ASP A 143 -6.22 23.15 -3.81
CA ASP A 143 -5.49 22.15 -4.58
C ASP A 143 -6.44 21.12 -5.18
N ARG A 144 -6.52 21.01 -6.52
CA ARG A 144 -7.45 20.11 -7.23
C ARG A 144 -6.89 18.71 -7.52
N ARG A 145 -5.71 18.38 -7.00
CA ARG A 145 -5.11 17.05 -7.21
C ARG A 145 -5.93 15.95 -6.52
N PHE A 146 -5.87 14.76 -7.10
CA PHE A 146 -6.50 13.56 -6.55
C PHE A 146 -5.49 12.83 -5.67
N ILE A 147 -6.02 12.15 -4.65
CA ILE A 147 -5.24 11.31 -3.73
C ILE A 147 -5.48 9.86 -4.11
N TYR A 148 -4.41 9.11 -4.32
CA TYR A 148 -4.49 7.70 -4.71
C TYR A 148 -4.05 6.83 -3.53
N LEU A 149 -4.91 5.93 -3.07
CA LEU A 149 -4.60 5.03 -1.95
C LEU A 149 -4.69 3.58 -2.42
N SER A 150 -3.65 2.77 -2.14
CA SER A 150 -3.69 1.33 -2.45
C SER A 150 -4.84 0.66 -1.70
N ASN A 151 -5.67 -0.08 -2.44
CA ASN A 151 -6.77 -0.88 -1.91
C ASN A 151 -6.28 -2.23 -1.32
N GLY A 152 -4.97 -2.53 -1.44
CA GLY A 152 -4.34 -3.68 -0.77
C GLY A 152 -4.13 -3.47 0.72
N LEU A 153 -4.28 -2.24 1.21
CA LEU A 153 -4.13 -1.88 2.61
C LEU A 153 -5.37 -2.29 3.44
N PRO A 154 -5.21 -3.03 4.56
CA PRO A 154 -6.32 -3.42 5.40
C PRO A 154 -7.11 -2.20 5.92
N ARG A 155 -8.43 -2.22 5.74
CA ARG A 155 -9.37 -1.21 6.28
C ARG A 155 -9.02 0.26 5.94
N ILE A 156 -8.27 0.47 4.86
CA ILE A 156 -7.76 1.78 4.48
C ILE A 156 -8.88 2.79 4.20
N LYS A 157 -10.01 2.32 3.65
CA LYS A 157 -11.18 3.14 3.34
C LYS A 157 -11.80 3.71 4.61
N GLU A 158 -11.96 2.87 5.62
CA GLU A 158 -12.53 3.23 6.92
C GLU A 158 -11.58 4.17 7.67
N HIS A 159 -10.29 3.83 7.73
CA HIS A 159 -9.28 4.65 8.40
C HIS A 159 -9.15 6.03 7.77
N TRP A 160 -9.06 6.10 6.44
CA TRP A 160 -8.96 7.36 5.71
C TRP A 160 -10.19 8.25 5.93
N LYS A 161 -11.39 7.68 5.80
CA LYS A 161 -12.65 8.41 6.03
C LYS A 161 -12.73 8.97 7.45
N LEU A 162 -12.42 8.16 8.46
CA LEU A 162 -12.42 8.59 9.87
C LEU A 162 -11.38 9.69 10.12
N TYR A 163 -10.20 9.55 9.55
CA TYR A 163 -9.14 10.55 9.67
C TYR A 163 -9.54 11.90 9.06
N LEU A 164 -10.10 11.91 7.85
CA LEU A 164 -10.59 13.14 7.21
C LEU A 164 -11.75 13.78 7.97
N LEU A 165 -12.68 12.98 8.51
CA LEU A 165 -13.77 13.49 9.34
C LEU A 165 -13.23 14.19 10.60
N ARG A 166 -12.23 13.59 11.27
CA ARG A 166 -11.56 14.16 12.44
C ARG A 166 -10.84 15.48 12.12
N ARG A 167 -10.26 15.60 10.94
CA ARG A 167 -9.54 16.81 10.48
C ARG A 167 -10.44 17.85 9.81
N GLY A 168 -11.73 17.58 9.66
CA GLY A 168 -12.65 18.49 8.95
C GLY A 168 -12.41 18.58 7.44
N ARG A 169 -11.70 17.62 6.84
CA ARG A 169 -11.27 17.61 5.43
C ARG A 169 -12.09 16.67 4.56
N LYS A 170 -13.42 16.75 4.67
CA LYS A 170 -14.34 15.88 3.89
C LYS A 170 -14.23 16.10 2.38
N ASP A 171 -13.74 17.27 1.96
CA ASP A 171 -13.43 17.63 0.57
C ASP A 171 -12.43 16.67 -0.09
N LEU A 172 -11.48 16.13 0.69
CA LEU A 172 -10.49 15.18 0.17
C LEU A 172 -11.10 13.80 -0.10
N LEU A 173 -12.18 13.44 0.60
CA LEU A 173 -12.82 12.13 0.42
C LEU A 173 -13.42 11.99 -0.99
N ALA A 174 -14.04 13.04 -1.51
CA ALA A 174 -14.57 13.08 -2.87
C ALA A 174 -13.48 13.01 -3.95
N ARG A 175 -12.22 13.26 -3.57
CA ARG A 175 -11.04 13.32 -4.45
C ARG A 175 -10.08 12.16 -4.20
N THR A 176 -10.53 11.16 -3.44
CA THR A 176 -9.75 9.96 -3.14
C THR A 176 -10.12 8.84 -4.11
N VAL A 177 -9.11 8.26 -4.74
CA VAL A 177 -9.24 7.10 -5.62
C VAL A 177 -8.54 5.92 -4.95
N PHE A 178 -9.28 4.85 -4.73
CA PHE A 178 -8.71 3.59 -4.28
C PHE A 178 -8.33 2.75 -5.49
N PHE A 179 -7.13 2.20 -5.51
CA PHE A 179 -6.62 1.49 -6.68
C PHE A 179 -5.97 0.16 -6.33
N THR A 180 -5.91 -0.74 -7.30
CA THR A 180 -5.09 -1.96 -7.26
C THR A 180 -4.00 -1.87 -8.31
N GLN A 181 -3.04 -2.80 -8.29
CA GLN A 181 -1.99 -2.88 -9.31
C GLN A 181 -2.53 -2.97 -10.74
N GLN A 182 -3.70 -3.60 -10.92
CA GLN A 182 -4.32 -3.83 -12.22
C GLN A 182 -5.14 -2.62 -12.69
N ASP A 183 -5.75 -1.89 -11.76
CA ASP A 183 -6.68 -0.81 -12.07
C ASP A 183 -5.98 0.53 -12.31
N LEU A 184 -4.77 0.72 -11.74
CA LEU A 184 -4.09 2.00 -11.83
C LEU A 184 -3.43 2.22 -13.19
N ARG A 185 -4.08 3.02 -14.03
CA ARG A 185 -3.47 3.58 -15.24
C ARG A 185 -2.67 4.84 -14.89
N LEU A 186 -1.38 4.70 -14.63
CA LEU A 186 -0.48 5.83 -14.29
C LEU A 186 -0.47 6.97 -15.31
N ALA A 187 -0.79 6.69 -16.58
CA ALA A 187 -0.93 7.70 -17.63
C ALA A 187 -2.11 8.68 -17.37
N ALA A 188 -3.16 8.22 -16.69
CA ALA A 188 -4.31 9.06 -16.31
C ALA A 188 -4.07 9.83 -14.99
N VAL A 189 -3.03 9.48 -14.23
CA VAL A 189 -2.67 10.15 -12.98
C VAL A 189 -1.94 11.44 -13.31
N ARG A 190 -2.50 12.57 -12.88
CA ARG A 190 -1.90 13.89 -13.09
C ARG A 190 -0.54 13.98 -12.37
N PRO A 191 0.50 14.55 -12.99
CA PRO A 191 1.74 14.87 -12.31
C PRO A 191 1.51 15.69 -11.04
N GLY A 192 2.32 15.45 -10.02
CA GLY A 192 2.20 16.01 -8.67
C GLY A 192 1.16 15.34 -7.79
N SER A 193 0.37 14.37 -8.29
CA SER A 193 -0.57 13.61 -7.44
C SER A 193 0.18 12.66 -6.51
N LEU A 194 -0.31 12.51 -5.28
CA LEU A 194 0.28 11.63 -4.27
C LEU A 194 -0.37 10.24 -4.31
N LEU A 195 0.46 9.21 -4.21
CA LEU A 195 0.05 7.81 -4.14
C LEU A 195 0.58 7.19 -2.85
N LEU A 196 -0.30 6.55 -2.08
CA LEU A 196 0.06 5.82 -0.85
C LEU A 196 0.00 4.32 -1.10
N THR A 197 1.07 3.61 -0.74
CA THR A 197 1.12 2.14 -0.72
C THR A 197 1.58 1.63 0.64
N GLY A 198 1.27 0.38 0.95
CA GLY A 198 1.89 -0.32 2.08
C GLY A 198 3.33 -0.69 1.77
N ALA A 199 4.14 -0.84 2.81
CA ALA A 199 5.43 -1.51 2.70
C ALA A 199 5.22 -2.95 2.21
N ASP A 200 6.07 -3.40 1.29
CA ASP A 200 6.08 -4.71 0.63
C ASP A 200 4.87 -5.03 -0.27
N ASP A 201 3.95 -4.08 -0.46
CA ASP A 201 2.83 -4.17 -1.40
C ASP A 201 3.37 -4.45 -2.83
N PRO A 202 2.82 -5.42 -3.59
CA PRO A 202 3.16 -5.61 -5.01
C PRO A 202 3.17 -4.31 -5.84
N VAL A 203 2.28 -3.37 -5.50
CA VAL A 203 2.23 -2.03 -6.09
C VAL A 203 3.49 -1.23 -5.80
N GLU A 204 3.93 -1.20 -4.53
CA GLU A 204 5.13 -0.47 -4.11
C GLU A 204 6.36 -0.97 -4.86
N ARG A 205 6.54 -2.29 -4.93
CA ARG A 205 7.66 -2.93 -5.66
C ARG A 205 7.68 -2.59 -7.15
N SER A 206 6.52 -2.31 -7.73
CA SER A 206 6.40 -1.86 -9.11
C SER A 206 6.78 -0.37 -9.23
N PHE A 207 6.28 0.47 -8.33
CA PHE A 207 6.55 1.91 -8.33
C PHE A 207 8.02 2.25 -8.08
N LEU A 208 8.69 1.53 -7.18
CA LEU A 208 10.13 1.71 -6.93
C LEU A 208 11.01 1.51 -8.17
N LYS A 209 10.51 0.83 -9.21
CA LYS A 209 11.24 0.59 -10.47
C LYS A 209 10.86 1.56 -11.60
N MET A 210 9.86 2.42 -11.38
CA MET A 210 9.30 3.28 -12.42
C MET A 210 9.82 4.72 -12.30
N ALA A 211 10.41 5.25 -13.38
CA ALA A 211 10.80 6.67 -13.45
C ALA A 211 9.60 7.65 -13.41
N ALA A 212 8.39 7.13 -13.61
CA ALA A 212 7.14 7.89 -13.60
C ALA A 212 6.69 8.32 -12.20
N VAL A 213 7.29 7.78 -11.14
CA VAL A 213 6.95 8.11 -9.76
C VAL A 213 8.24 8.31 -8.96
N GLN A 214 8.20 9.23 -8.00
CA GLN A 214 9.30 9.47 -7.08
C GLN A 214 8.83 9.21 -5.65
N VAL A 215 9.70 8.65 -4.82
CA VAL A 215 9.41 8.52 -3.40
C VAL A 215 9.52 9.89 -2.74
N VAL A 216 8.46 10.31 -2.06
CA VAL A 216 8.42 11.56 -1.28
C VAL A 216 8.70 11.29 0.19
N ALA A 217 8.18 10.19 0.73
CA ALA A 217 8.36 9.85 2.13
C ALA A 217 8.23 8.34 2.35
N HIS A 218 9.09 7.82 3.22
CA HIS A 218 8.90 6.52 3.87
C HIS A 218 8.33 6.75 5.27
N ILE A 219 7.24 6.07 5.58
CA ILE A 219 6.59 6.12 6.88
C ILE A 219 6.94 4.84 7.61
N THR A 220 7.53 4.99 8.78
CA THR A 220 7.91 3.87 9.62
C THR A 220 6.99 3.72 10.82
N GLU A 221 6.96 2.51 11.37
CA GLU A 221 6.44 2.24 12.70
C GLU A 221 7.34 2.82 13.79
N PRO A 222 6.88 2.88 15.06
CA PRO A 222 7.69 3.34 16.19
C PRO A 222 8.95 2.49 16.50
N ASP A 223 9.07 1.31 15.90
CA ASP A 223 10.26 0.45 15.97
C ASP A 223 11.22 0.65 14.77
N GLY A 224 10.87 1.52 13.82
CA GLY A 224 11.64 1.81 12.61
C GLY A 224 11.36 0.89 11.43
N SER A 225 10.51 -0.13 11.59
CA SER A 225 10.09 -0.96 10.45
C SER A 225 9.29 -0.15 9.43
N PRO A 226 9.42 -0.43 8.12
CA PRO A 226 8.67 0.29 7.09
C PRO A 226 7.19 -0.07 7.17
N ALA A 227 6.32 0.92 7.13
CA ALA A 227 4.87 0.76 7.19
C ALA A 227 4.20 1.15 5.88
N PHE A 228 4.53 2.34 5.37
CA PHE A 228 3.97 2.88 4.14
C PHE A 228 5.01 3.67 3.35
N THR A 229 4.78 3.79 2.06
CA THR A 229 5.55 4.69 1.20
C THR A 229 4.62 5.62 0.45
N ILE A 230 4.96 6.91 0.47
CA ILE A 230 4.27 7.95 -0.28
C ILE A 230 5.09 8.24 -1.52
N PHE A 231 4.45 8.07 -2.67
CA PHE A 231 4.98 8.42 -3.97
C PHE A 231 4.31 9.69 -4.50
N GLU A 232 5.02 10.40 -5.34
CA GLU A 232 4.48 11.49 -6.16
C GLU A 232 4.65 11.13 -7.63
N ARG A 233 3.60 11.35 -8.42
CA ARG A 233 3.68 11.23 -9.87
C ARG A 233 4.60 12.31 -10.41
N THR A 234 5.74 11.94 -10.99
CA THR A 234 6.64 12.89 -11.62
C THR A 234 6.04 13.41 -12.93
N GLN A 235 6.48 14.58 -13.39
CA GLN A 235 6.35 14.88 -14.82
C GLN A 235 7.35 13.98 -15.55
N ALA A 236 6.94 12.75 -15.85
CA ALA A 236 7.73 11.94 -16.76
C ALA A 236 7.69 12.65 -18.11
N ASN A 237 8.85 13.17 -18.55
CA ASN A 237 9.08 13.30 -19.98
C ASN A 237 8.74 11.93 -20.58
N PRO A 238 7.86 11.83 -21.58
CA PRO A 238 7.47 10.56 -22.17
C PRO A 238 8.68 9.98 -22.93
N LEU A 239 9.63 9.42 -22.19
CA LEU A 239 10.70 8.60 -22.71
C LEU A 239 10.10 7.21 -22.81
N TYR A 240 9.43 6.96 -23.93
CA TYR A 240 8.98 5.64 -24.32
C TYR A 240 10.21 4.74 -24.41
N LEU A 241 10.35 3.84 -23.43
CA LEU A 241 11.37 2.81 -23.47
C LEU A 241 10.92 1.75 -24.46
N PHE A 242 11.58 1.69 -25.62
CA PHE A 242 11.43 0.59 -26.57
C PHE A 242 12.36 -0.55 -26.13
N ASP A 243 11.81 -1.71 -25.76
CA ASP A 243 12.56 -2.90 -25.32
C ASP A 243 12.46 -4.08 -26.29
N GLY A 244 12.08 -3.83 -27.56
CA GLY A 244 11.94 -4.88 -28.56
C GLY A 244 12.06 -4.44 -30.01
N THR A 245 12.01 -5.41 -30.91
CA THR A 245 11.93 -5.22 -32.36
C THR A 245 10.46 -5.09 -32.75
N TYR A 246 10.08 -3.97 -33.37
CA TYR A 246 8.71 -3.75 -33.84
C TYR A 246 8.66 -3.86 -35.36
N SER A 247 7.70 -4.62 -35.88
CA SER A 247 7.39 -4.70 -37.31
C SER A 247 6.14 -3.88 -37.59
N ALA A 248 6.19 -3.03 -38.61
CA ALA A 248 5.02 -2.34 -39.15
C ALA A 248 4.61 -3.02 -40.47
N GLN A 249 3.35 -3.42 -40.61
CA GLN A 249 2.80 -3.83 -41.91
C GLN A 249 2.27 -2.60 -42.64
N VAL A 250 2.79 -2.36 -43.85
CA VAL A 250 2.23 -1.37 -44.76
C VAL A 250 1.41 -2.11 -45.81
N SER A 251 0.10 -1.87 -45.86
CA SER A 251 -0.78 -2.40 -46.91
C SER A 251 -0.93 -1.38 -48.03
N LEU A 252 -0.47 -1.73 -49.21
CA LEU A 252 -0.61 -0.91 -50.41
C LEU A 252 -1.87 -1.36 -51.16
N ALA A 253 -2.82 -0.45 -51.34
CA ALA A 253 -3.99 -0.69 -52.18
C ALA A 253 -3.76 -0.03 -53.54
N CYS A 254 -3.43 -0.82 -54.55
CA CYS A 254 -3.33 -0.31 -55.92
C CYS A 254 -4.76 -0.17 -56.48
N ALA A 255 -5.15 1.05 -56.87
CA ALA A 255 -6.40 1.29 -57.58
C ALA A 255 -6.16 1.09 -59.09
N PRO A 256 -6.82 0.13 -59.76
CA PRO A 256 -6.66 -0.04 -61.20
C PRO A 256 -7.35 1.11 -61.95
N GLY A 257 -6.63 1.81 -62.82
CA GLY A 257 -7.18 2.80 -63.77
C GLY A 257 -6.62 4.22 -63.70
N GLY A 258 -5.58 4.50 -62.90
CA GLY A 258 -4.87 5.80 -62.94
C GLY A 258 -3.78 5.85 -64.01
N THR A 259 -3.48 7.03 -64.56
CA THR A 259 -2.48 7.28 -65.63
C THR A 259 -1.02 6.94 -65.26
N HIS A 260 -0.79 6.38 -64.08
CA HIS A 260 0.49 5.81 -63.66
C HIS A 260 0.30 4.31 -63.45
N ASP A 261 0.36 3.56 -64.54
CA ASP A 261 0.39 2.10 -64.58
C ASP A 261 1.78 1.58 -64.13
N VAL A 262 2.22 2.03 -62.94
CA VAL A 262 3.57 1.78 -62.42
C VAL A 262 3.48 0.91 -61.19
N CYS A 263 3.07 -0.33 -61.38
CA CYS A 263 3.34 -1.41 -60.42
C CYS A 263 4.19 -2.54 -61.02
N VAL A 264 4.64 -2.40 -62.28
CA VAL A 264 5.26 -3.52 -63.03
C VAL A 264 6.80 -3.47 -63.04
N SER A 265 7.45 -2.40 -62.58
CA SER A 265 8.92 -2.34 -62.61
C SER A 265 9.52 -1.46 -61.53
N LEU A 266 9.43 -1.88 -60.27
CA LEU A 266 10.39 -1.44 -59.26
C LEU A 266 11.58 -2.43 -59.27
N PRO A 267 12.84 -1.97 -59.44
CA PRO A 267 13.99 -2.86 -59.40
C PRO A 267 14.04 -3.61 -58.07
N THR A 268 14.11 -4.94 -58.14
CA THR A 268 13.91 -5.89 -57.05
C THR A 268 14.97 -5.92 -55.96
N THR A 269 15.95 -5.01 -55.95
CA THR A 269 16.97 -4.92 -54.89
C THR A 269 17.54 -3.51 -54.81
N ALA A 270 16.76 -2.55 -54.29
CA ALA A 270 17.33 -1.30 -53.78
C ALA A 270 17.74 -1.51 -52.31
N ALA A 271 18.87 -2.17 -52.07
CA ALA A 271 19.54 -2.04 -50.79
C ALA A 271 20.19 -0.66 -50.75
N CYS A 272 19.59 0.30 -50.05
CA CYS A 272 20.25 1.58 -49.79
C CYS A 272 21.32 1.36 -48.69
N PRO A 273 22.62 1.45 -48.99
CA PRO A 273 23.65 1.41 -47.96
C PRO A 273 23.95 2.84 -47.55
N SER A 274 22.99 3.55 -46.94
CA SER A 274 23.31 4.82 -46.29
C SER A 274 23.71 4.54 -44.83
N MET A 275 24.93 4.97 -44.48
CA MET A 275 25.47 4.90 -43.12
C MET A 275 25.19 6.17 -42.31
N GLU A 276 24.36 7.08 -42.82
CA GLU A 276 24.11 8.36 -42.19
C GLU A 276 22.93 8.34 -41.22
N THR A 277 23.11 9.08 -40.13
CA THR A 277 22.17 9.23 -39.01
C THR A 277 21.05 10.19 -39.42
N ILE A 278 19.80 9.72 -39.44
CA ILE A 278 18.63 10.58 -39.71
C ILE A 278 18.15 11.17 -38.37
N THR A 279 18.41 12.46 -38.14
CA THR A 279 17.88 13.20 -36.99
C THR A 279 16.46 13.66 -37.26
N VAL A 280 15.48 13.07 -36.56
CA VAL A 280 14.07 13.47 -36.70
C VAL A 280 13.73 14.52 -35.64
N ALA A 281 13.53 15.77 -36.07
CA ALA A 281 13.06 16.86 -35.23
C ALA A 281 11.83 17.48 -35.88
N ASN A 282 10.63 17.21 -35.32
CA ASN A 282 9.29 17.77 -35.67
C ASN A 282 8.88 17.90 -37.15
N ASN A 283 9.73 17.52 -38.09
CA ASN A 283 9.52 17.39 -39.52
C ASN A 283 10.33 16.16 -39.95
N LEU A 284 9.66 15.14 -40.49
CA LEU A 284 10.36 14.00 -41.10
C LEU A 284 11.07 14.48 -42.36
N VAL A 285 12.39 14.53 -42.34
CA VAL A 285 13.19 14.49 -43.59
C VAL A 285 13.43 13.02 -43.89
N LEU A 286 12.68 12.50 -44.87
CA LEU A 286 12.84 11.14 -45.36
C LEU A 286 13.84 11.13 -46.51
N ASP A 287 15.01 10.58 -46.21
CA ASP A 287 16.01 10.07 -47.17
C ASP A 287 16.70 11.10 -48.09
N SER A 288 18.03 11.00 -48.21
CA SER A 288 18.82 11.71 -49.22
C SER A 288 18.54 11.21 -50.64
N CYS A 289 17.80 10.11 -50.81
CA CYS A 289 17.36 9.61 -52.12
C CYS A 289 16.09 10.26 -52.70
N SER A 290 15.49 11.27 -52.04
CA SER A 290 14.42 12.12 -52.61
C SER A 290 13.08 11.43 -52.96
N TYR A 291 12.78 10.24 -52.41
CA TYR A 291 11.61 9.43 -52.80
C TYR A 291 10.30 9.72 -52.02
N LEU A 292 10.34 10.54 -50.96
CA LEU A 292 9.19 10.78 -50.08
C LEU A 292 9.11 12.27 -49.69
N ASN A 293 7.89 12.84 -49.70
CA ASN A 293 7.65 14.18 -49.16
C ASN A 293 7.68 14.18 -47.62
N GLN A 294 8.03 15.33 -47.02
CA GLN A 294 7.93 15.53 -45.58
C GLN A 294 6.50 15.25 -45.10
N ALA A 295 6.35 14.33 -44.15
CA ALA A 295 5.07 14.03 -43.52
C ALA A 295 5.07 14.57 -42.09
N ALA A 296 4.06 15.36 -41.73
CA ALA A 296 3.84 15.76 -40.36
C ALA A 296 3.28 14.57 -39.56
N ILE A 297 3.82 14.35 -38.36
CA ILE A 297 3.24 13.41 -37.39
C ILE A 297 2.11 14.17 -36.69
N THR A 298 0.89 13.62 -36.74
CA THR A 298 -0.26 14.17 -36.03
C THR A 298 -0.18 13.87 -34.53
N GLU A 299 -0.97 14.59 -33.70
CA GLU A 299 -0.98 14.40 -32.24
C GLU A 299 -1.31 12.96 -31.81
N ASP A 300 -1.98 12.18 -32.68
CA ASP A 300 -2.33 10.78 -32.46
C ASP A 300 -1.24 9.78 -32.92
N GLY A 301 -0.08 10.27 -33.38
CA GLY A 301 1.02 9.42 -33.88
C GLY A 301 0.81 8.89 -35.30
N LEU A 302 -0.26 9.30 -35.99
CA LEU A 302 -0.50 8.96 -37.39
C LEU A 302 0.38 9.84 -38.29
N TYR A 303 1.00 9.24 -39.31
CA TYR A 303 1.60 9.97 -40.41
C TYR A 303 0.92 9.61 -41.75
N MET A 304 0.83 10.61 -42.62
CA MET A 304 0.43 10.46 -44.02
C MET A 304 1.49 11.11 -44.90
N GLY A 305 2.24 10.29 -45.63
CA GLY A 305 3.20 10.74 -46.64
C GLY A 305 2.84 10.18 -48.00
N ALA A 306 3.20 10.89 -49.07
CA ALA A 306 3.11 10.38 -50.44
C ALA A 306 4.52 10.19 -51.01
N SER A 307 4.75 9.07 -51.70
CA SER A 307 5.97 8.92 -52.51
C SER A 307 5.95 9.93 -53.65
N THR A 308 7.03 10.69 -53.79
CA THR A 308 7.20 11.69 -54.86
C THR A 308 7.26 11.05 -56.24
N SER A 309 7.73 9.81 -56.36
CA SER A 309 7.94 9.14 -57.65
C SER A 309 6.70 8.39 -58.18
N TYR A 310 5.77 7.99 -57.31
CA TYR A 310 4.66 7.12 -57.72
C TYR A 310 3.27 7.56 -57.20
N GLY A 311 3.19 8.65 -56.43
CA GLY A 311 1.91 9.16 -55.90
C GLY A 311 1.22 8.22 -54.90
N ILE A 312 1.94 7.22 -54.39
CA ILE A 312 1.38 6.19 -53.52
C ILE A 312 1.29 6.73 -52.08
N PRO A 313 0.09 6.75 -51.48
CA PRO A 313 -0.09 7.16 -50.10
C PRO A 313 0.41 6.07 -49.14
N VAL A 314 1.40 6.41 -48.32
CA VAL A 314 1.88 5.56 -47.23
C VAL A 314 1.19 6.02 -45.95
N LYS A 315 0.44 5.12 -45.33
CA LYS A 315 -0.16 5.32 -44.02
C LYS A 315 0.52 4.42 -43.01
N GLY A 316 0.91 5.01 -41.88
CA GLY A 316 1.40 4.25 -40.73
C GLY A 316 1.16 5.01 -39.44
N THR A 317 1.23 4.29 -38.34
CA THR A 317 1.19 4.82 -36.97
C THR A 317 2.55 4.66 -36.34
N PHE A 318 3.19 5.76 -35.98
CA PHE A 318 4.31 5.76 -35.04
C PHE A 318 3.80 6.26 -33.69
N ALA A 319 3.99 5.49 -32.62
CA ALA A 319 3.55 5.91 -31.31
C ALA A 319 4.38 7.05 -30.69
N THR A 320 5.49 7.50 -31.32
CA THR A 320 6.47 8.39 -30.66
C THR A 320 7.36 9.21 -31.62
N THR A 321 7.95 10.31 -31.12
CA THR A 321 9.07 11.05 -31.75
C THR A 321 10.44 10.56 -31.26
N GLY A 322 11.43 10.41 -32.14
CA GLY A 322 12.80 10.02 -31.79
C GLY A 322 13.75 9.97 -33.00
N THR A 323 15.06 9.84 -32.75
CA THR A 323 16.09 9.67 -33.79
C THR A 323 16.21 8.19 -34.13
N PHE A 324 15.97 7.80 -35.39
CA PHE A 324 15.90 6.38 -35.78
C PHE A 324 16.81 6.09 -36.98
N ARG A 325 17.31 4.85 -37.05
CA ARG A 325 17.84 4.29 -38.28
C ARG A 325 16.79 3.33 -38.86
N LEU A 326 16.29 3.67 -40.04
CA LEU A 326 15.37 2.82 -40.79
C LEU A 326 16.20 2.03 -41.81
N SER A 327 16.26 0.71 -41.64
CA SER A 327 16.70 -0.21 -42.70
C SER A 327 15.55 -1.15 -43.02
N GLY A 328 15.22 -1.25 -44.31
CA GLY A 328 14.17 -2.13 -44.80
C GLY A 328 14.69 -3.02 -45.93
N SER A 329 14.17 -4.24 -45.99
CA SER A 329 14.23 -5.11 -47.16
C SER A 329 12.81 -5.50 -47.54
N GLY A 330 12.54 -5.53 -48.84
CA GLY A 330 11.26 -5.97 -49.40
C GLY A 330 11.45 -7.21 -50.25
N ALA A 331 10.52 -8.15 -50.16
CA ALA A 331 10.39 -9.25 -51.12
C ALA A 331 9.03 -9.09 -51.82
N SER A 332 9.02 -9.16 -53.15
CA SER A 332 7.79 -9.10 -53.94
C SER A 332 7.12 -10.48 -53.99
N GLY A 333 5.87 -10.57 -53.55
CA GLY A 333 5.03 -11.75 -53.71
C GLY A 333 3.64 -11.36 -54.22
N GLY A 334 3.48 -11.23 -55.54
CA GLY A 334 2.22 -10.80 -56.16
C GLY A 334 1.89 -9.32 -55.94
N ASN A 335 0.60 -8.98 -55.78
CA ASN A 335 0.09 -7.61 -55.60
C ASN A 335 0.29 -7.04 -54.17
N GLN A 336 1.15 -7.65 -53.36
CA GLN A 336 1.43 -7.22 -51.99
C GLN A 336 2.93 -6.99 -51.82
N TYR A 337 3.28 -5.82 -51.27
CA TYR A 337 4.64 -5.53 -50.83
C TYR A 337 4.67 -5.55 -49.32
N GLN A 338 5.58 -6.34 -48.74
CA GLN A 338 5.81 -6.35 -47.31
C GLN A 338 7.10 -5.59 -47.00
N LEU A 339 6.95 -4.41 -46.40
CA LEU A 339 8.08 -3.62 -45.89
C LEU A 339 8.31 -4.00 -44.44
N THR A 340 9.47 -4.56 -44.12
CA THR A 340 9.87 -4.82 -42.73
C THR A 340 10.88 -3.77 -42.31
N PHE A 341 10.57 -2.98 -41.29
CA PHE A 341 11.51 -2.03 -40.70
C PHE A 341 12.14 -2.66 -39.46
N SER A 342 13.46 -2.58 -39.31
CA SER A 342 14.14 -2.89 -38.05
C SER A 342 14.59 -1.59 -37.39
N VAL A 343 14.02 -1.26 -36.24
CA VAL A 343 14.45 -0.12 -35.43
C VAL A 343 15.50 -0.60 -34.43
N THR A 344 16.73 -0.12 -34.53
CA THR A 344 17.81 -0.44 -33.59
C THR A 344 18.22 0.80 -32.81
N LYS A 345 18.28 0.67 -31.47
CA LYS A 345 18.84 1.70 -30.59
C LYS A 345 20.35 1.81 -30.86
N ARG A 346 20.82 2.99 -31.28
CA ARG A 346 22.24 3.33 -31.13
C ARG A 346 22.44 3.88 -29.70
N ASN A 347 23.43 3.34 -29.00
CA ASN A 347 23.85 3.84 -27.69
C ASN A 347 24.33 5.29 -27.76
#